data_AF-A0A9D4W316-F1
#
_entry.id   AF-A0A9D4W316-F1
#
_cell.length_a   1.000
_cell.length_b   1.000
_cell.length_c   1.000
_cell.angle_alpha   90.00
_cell.angle_beta   90.00
_cell.angle_gamma   90.00
#
_symmetry.space_group_name_H-M   'P 1'
#
loop_
_entity.id
_entity.type
_entity.pdbx_description
1 polymer ?
#
loop_
_entity_poly.entity_id
_entity_poly.type
_entity_poly.pdbx_seq_one_letter_code
_entity_poly.pdbx_strand_id
1 'polypeptide(L)'
;MSQEQPQRPQANQFPEATENHASDPGLVLDKNAITIGEALETSALTRAGDKPLDQSDAAAIQAAEMRATGKNQTEPGGLGAMAQSAATRNTRTMPLQKTTLADVVS
;
A
#
# COMPACT_ATOMS: atom_id res chain seq x y z
N MET A 1 65.75 -9.82 21.94
CA MET A 1 65.29 -10.03 20.55
C MET A 1 63.77 -10.06 20.59
N SER A 2 63.15 -8.89 20.48
CA SER A 2 61.69 -8.74 20.49
C SER A 2 61.21 -8.93 19.07
N GLN A 3 60.41 -9.97 18.84
CA GLN A 3 59.71 -10.20 17.59
C GLN A 3 58.59 -9.15 17.50
N GLU A 4 58.73 -8.18 16.60
CA GLU A 4 57.69 -7.21 16.28
C GLU A 4 56.61 -7.94 15.45
N GLN A 5 55.41 -8.08 16.00
CA GLN A 5 54.29 -8.68 15.27
C GLN A 5 53.88 -7.75 14.11
N PRO A 6 53.61 -8.26 12.90
CA PRO A 6 53.07 -7.45 11.83
C PRO A 6 51.69 -6.92 12.23
N GLN A 7 51.51 -5.60 12.18
CA GLN A 7 50.23 -4.95 12.41
C GLN A 7 49.21 -5.49 11.41
N ARG A 8 48.10 -6.06 11.92
CA ARG A 8 46.94 -6.37 11.08
C ARG A 8 46.43 -5.08 10.41
N PRO A 9 46.06 -5.09 9.13
CA PRO A 9 45.40 -3.96 8.50
C PRO A 9 44.15 -3.60 9.31
N GLN A 10 43.98 -2.32 9.65
CA GLN A 10 42.74 -1.85 10.27
C GLN A 10 41.58 -2.06 9.29
N ALA A 11 40.65 -2.95 9.64
CA ALA A 11 39.43 -3.23 8.87
C ALA A 11 38.37 -2.11 9.03
N ASN A 12 38.78 -0.84 8.91
CA ASN A 12 37.92 0.33 9.10
C ASN A 12 37.88 1.27 7.89
N GLN A 13 38.05 0.73 6.68
CA GLN A 13 37.79 1.43 5.43
C GLN A 13 36.84 0.61 4.54
N PHE A 14 35.66 0.34 5.07
CA PHE A 14 34.47 0.25 4.22
C PHE A 14 33.70 1.55 4.48
N PRO A 15 33.30 2.33 3.46
CA PRO A 15 32.33 3.37 3.69
C PRO A 15 31.10 2.68 4.27
N GLU A 16 30.79 3.03 5.52
CA GLU A 16 29.53 2.68 6.17
C GLU A 16 28.45 3.23 5.24
N ALA A 17 27.88 2.36 4.42
CA ALA A 17 26.65 2.69 3.70
C ALA A 17 25.68 3.04 4.83
N THR A 18 25.37 4.33 4.94
CA THR A 18 24.44 4.84 5.93
C THR A 18 23.05 4.30 5.59
N GLU A 19 22.81 3.03 5.91
CA GLU A 19 21.49 2.45 6.12
C GLU A 19 20.97 2.96 7.45
N ASN A 20 20.65 4.24 7.49
CA ASN A 20 19.74 4.79 8.49
C ASN A 20 18.60 5.49 7.74
N HIS A 21 17.86 4.70 6.95
CA HIS A 21 16.51 5.04 6.54
C HIS A 21 15.51 4.14 7.28
N ALA A 22 15.75 3.98 8.59
CA ALA A 22 14.93 3.20 9.50
C ALA A 22 14.36 4.11 10.59
N SER A 23 13.79 5.26 10.21
CA SER A 23 13.01 6.11 11.12
C SER A 23 12.39 7.32 10.41
N ASP A 24 11.51 7.11 9.42
CA ASP A 24 10.32 7.96 9.23
C ASP A 24 9.31 7.26 8.29
N PRO A 25 8.39 6.43 8.80
CA PRO A 25 7.33 5.85 7.98
C PRO A 25 6.19 6.84 7.64
N GLY A 26 6.35 8.15 7.87
CA GLY A 26 5.27 9.12 7.78
C GLY A 26 5.40 10.22 6.71
N LEU A 27 6.55 10.86 6.54
CA LEU A 27 6.56 12.15 5.83
C LEU A 27 7.90 12.45 5.13
N VAL A 28 8.16 11.82 3.98
CA VAL A 28 8.68 12.62 2.85
C VAL A 28 7.46 13.05 2.05
N LEU A 29 6.88 14.19 2.44
CA LEU A 29 5.86 14.91 1.68
C LEU A 29 6.46 15.40 0.36
N ASP A 30 6.71 14.47 -0.55
CA ASP A 30 6.67 14.84 -1.95
C ASP A 30 5.22 15.30 -2.20
N LYS A 31 5.06 16.60 -2.42
CA LYS A 31 3.78 17.22 -2.79
C LYS A 31 3.20 16.66 -4.10
N ASN A 32 3.98 15.86 -4.82
CA ASN A 32 3.59 15.13 -6.02
C ASN A 32 3.36 13.63 -5.75
N ALA A 33 3.45 13.17 -4.50
CA ALA A 33 3.10 11.80 -4.16
C ALA A 33 1.60 11.57 -4.38
N ILE A 34 1.28 10.50 -5.12
CA ILE A 34 -0.09 10.05 -5.32
C ILE A 34 -0.42 9.03 -4.23
N THR A 35 -1.44 9.32 -3.45
CA THR A 35 -1.98 8.39 -2.46
C THR A 35 -2.74 7.26 -3.13
N ILE A 36 -2.87 6.13 -2.44
CA ILE A 36 -3.69 5.02 -2.93
C ILE A 36 -5.16 5.44 -3.14
N GLY A 37 -5.69 6.34 -2.31
CA GLY A 37 -7.04 6.88 -2.46
C GLY A 37 -7.22 7.64 -3.78
N GLU A 38 -6.31 8.57 -4.09
CA GLU A 38 -6.33 9.34 -5.34
C GLU A 38 -6.15 8.46 -6.58
N ALA A 39 -5.30 7.44 -6.49
CA ALA A 39 -5.13 6.47 -7.57
C ALA A 39 -6.41 5.66 -7.83
N LEU A 40 -7.14 5.29 -6.76
CA LEU A 40 -8.42 4.57 -6.88
C LEU A 40 -9.54 5.47 -7.40
N GLU A 41 -9.62 6.72 -6.95
CA GLU A 41 -10.53 7.74 -7.50
C GLU A 41 -10.29 7.96 -9.00
N THR A 42 -9.03 8.09 -9.40
CA THR A 42 -8.68 8.21 -10.82
C THR A 42 -9.06 6.96 -11.61
N SER A 43 -8.82 5.77 -11.03
CA SER A 43 -9.19 4.49 -11.64
C SER A 43 -10.71 4.37 -11.83
N ALA A 44 -11.50 4.91 -10.91
CA ALA A 44 -12.95 4.96 -10.99
C ALA A 44 -13.49 5.81 -12.15
N LEU A 45 -12.71 6.76 -12.66
CA LEU A 45 -13.07 7.55 -13.85
C LEU A 45 -12.79 6.80 -15.17
N THR A 46 -12.14 5.64 -15.10
CA THR A 46 -11.84 4.81 -16.28
C THR A 46 -12.87 3.69 -16.44
N ARG A 47 -12.74 2.90 -17.51
CA ARG A 47 -13.57 1.69 -17.71
C ARG A 47 -13.48 0.68 -16.56
N ALA A 48 -12.43 0.71 -15.74
CA ALA A 48 -12.35 -0.10 -14.53
C ALA A 48 -13.38 0.32 -13.48
N GLY A 49 -13.73 1.60 -13.43
CA GLY A 49 -14.73 2.18 -12.53
C GLY A 49 -16.14 1.63 -12.72
N ASP A 50 -16.51 1.29 -13.95
CA ASP A 50 -17.83 0.74 -14.29
C ASP A 50 -17.94 -0.78 -14.05
N LYS A 51 -16.82 -1.44 -13.71
CA LYS A 51 -16.84 -2.87 -13.48
C LYS A 51 -17.41 -3.16 -12.09
N PRO A 52 -18.35 -4.11 -11.96
CA PRO A 52 -18.77 -4.62 -10.67
C PRO A 52 -17.58 -5.14 -9.87
N LEU A 53 -17.47 -4.74 -8.61
CA LEU A 53 -16.43 -5.24 -7.72
C LEU A 53 -16.64 -6.73 -7.42
N ASP A 54 -15.55 -7.48 -7.44
CA ASP A 54 -15.49 -8.84 -6.93
C ASP A 54 -14.62 -8.95 -5.66
N GLN A 55 -14.52 -10.18 -5.13
CA GLN A 55 -13.77 -10.45 -3.89
C GLN A 55 -12.25 -10.26 -4.06
N SER A 56 -11.72 -10.47 -5.27
CA SER A 56 -10.30 -10.24 -5.57
C SER A 56 -9.98 -8.75 -5.60
N ASP A 57 -10.86 -7.94 -6.19
CA ASP A 57 -10.73 -6.49 -6.21
C ASP A 57 -10.74 -5.94 -4.76
N ALA A 58 -11.71 -6.38 -3.96
CA ALA A 58 -11.81 -5.98 -2.55
C ALA A 58 -10.57 -6.36 -1.73
N ALA A 59 -10.04 -7.57 -1.92
CA ALA A 59 -8.82 -8.02 -1.25
C ALA A 59 -7.60 -7.20 -1.67
N ALA A 60 -7.48 -6.84 -2.95
CA ALA A 60 -6.38 -6.01 -3.45
C ALA A 60 -6.43 -4.58 -2.86
N ILE A 61 -7.62 -3.97 -2.79
CA ILE A 61 -7.82 -2.65 -2.19
C ILE A 61 -7.46 -2.68 -0.70
N GLN A 62 -7.94 -3.69 0.03
CA GLN A 62 -7.63 -3.87 1.45
C GLN A 62 -6.12 -4.08 1.69
N ALA A 63 -5.46 -4.89 0.87
CA ALA A 63 -4.02 -5.10 0.97
C ALA A 63 -3.22 -3.83 0.69
N ALA A 64 -3.67 -3.02 -0.28
CA ALA A 64 -3.06 -1.73 -0.58
C ALA A 64 -3.24 -0.74 0.58
N GLU A 65 -4.43 -0.68 1.18
CA GLU A 65 -4.72 0.17 2.35
C GLU A 65 -3.87 -0.23 3.57
N MET A 66 -3.77 -1.51 3.89
CA MET A 66 -2.91 -2.02 4.97
C MET A 66 -1.44 -1.66 4.73
N ARG A 67 -0.96 -1.79 3.49
CA ARG A 67 0.41 -1.40 3.11
C ARG A 67 0.64 0.10 3.23
N ALA A 68 -0.32 0.91 2.78
CA ALA A 68 -0.20 2.37 2.79
C ALA A 68 -0.22 2.94 4.21
N THR A 69 -1.00 2.32 5.11
CA THR A 69 -1.16 2.80 6.50
C THR A 69 -0.17 2.14 7.48
N GLY A 70 0.51 1.07 7.06
CA GLY A 70 1.33 0.24 7.95
C GLY A 70 0.50 -0.53 9.00
N LYS A 71 -0.83 -0.54 8.89
CA LYS A 71 -1.72 -1.23 9.81
C LYS A 71 -2.01 -2.64 9.30
N ASN A 72 -1.97 -3.61 10.19
CA ASN A 72 -2.24 -5.01 9.86
C ASN A 72 -3.72 -5.41 10.05
N GLN A 73 -4.61 -4.42 10.07
CA GLN A 73 -6.05 -4.57 10.27
C GLN A 73 -6.78 -3.70 9.25
N THR A 74 -7.99 -4.10 8.90
CA THR A 74 -8.86 -3.29 8.05
C THR A 74 -9.37 -2.10 8.84
N GLU A 75 -9.27 -0.91 8.27
CA GLU A 75 -9.81 0.28 8.89
C GLU A 75 -11.34 0.26 8.78
N PRO A 76 -12.09 0.32 9.90
CA PRO A 76 -13.54 0.42 9.85
C PRO A 76 -13.97 1.69 9.09
N GLY A 77 -14.76 1.52 8.03
CA GLY A 77 -15.16 2.63 7.17
C GLY A 77 -14.10 3.07 6.15
N GLY A 78 -12.96 2.39 6.07
CA GLY A 78 -11.97 2.58 5.01
C GLY A 78 -12.42 1.99 3.67
N LEU A 79 -11.65 2.27 2.61
CA LEU A 79 -11.96 1.82 1.25
C LEU A 79 -11.96 0.29 1.16
N GLY A 80 -11.04 -0.38 1.86
CA GLY A 80 -11.01 -1.84 1.93
C GLY A 80 -12.27 -2.44 2.52
N ALA A 81 -12.79 -1.84 3.61
CA ALA A 81 -14.03 -2.29 4.25
C ALA A 81 -15.25 -2.07 3.35
N MET A 82 -15.34 -0.92 2.69
CA MET A 82 -16.44 -0.59 1.77
C MET A 82 -16.44 -1.49 0.54
N ALA A 83 -15.28 -1.72 -0.07
CA ALA A 83 -15.13 -2.62 -1.21
C ALA A 83 -15.51 -4.07 -0.86
N GLN A 84 -15.15 -4.55 0.33
CA GLN A 84 -15.54 -5.89 0.79
C GLN A 84 -17.06 -6.02 0.96
N SER A 85 -17.70 -5.01 1.55
CA SER A 85 -19.16 -4.95 1.68
C SER A 85 -19.84 -4.97 0.31
N ALA A 86 -19.35 -4.16 -0.63
CA ALA A 86 -19.82 -4.11 -2.01
C ALA A 86 -19.66 -5.46 -2.73
N ALA A 87 -18.47 -6.07 -2.69
CA ALA A 87 -18.19 -7.36 -3.29
C ALA A 87 -19.08 -8.47 -2.71
N THR A 88 -19.30 -8.46 -1.39
CA THR A 88 -20.19 -9.41 -0.71
C THR A 88 -21.63 -9.24 -1.16
N ARG A 89 -22.12 -8.00 -1.24
CA ARG A 89 -23.46 -7.69 -1.78
C ARG A 89 -23.60 -8.13 -3.24
N ASN A 90 -22.58 -7.91 -4.07
CA ASN A 90 -22.59 -8.24 -5.48
C ASN A 90 -22.76 -9.73 -5.78
N THR A 91 -22.38 -10.62 -4.85
CA THR A 91 -22.59 -12.07 -5.00
C THR A 91 -24.07 -12.48 -5.05
N ARG A 92 -24.96 -11.65 -4.49
CA ARG A 92 -26.41 -11.90 -4.39
C ARG A 92 -27.24 -10.89 -5.19
N THR A 93 -26.59 -10.06 -6.00
CA THR A 93 -27.21 -8.94 -6.69
C THR A 93 -27.26 -9.18 -8.20
N MET A 94 -28.36 -8.75 -8.83
CA MET A 94 -28.52 -8.82 -10.28
C MET A 94 -27.45 -7.99 -10.99
N PRO A 95 -26.95 -8.40 -12.18
CA PRO A 95 -25.82 -7.74 -12.85
C PRO A 95 -25.91 -6.22 -12.99
N LEU A 96 -27.11 -5.69 -13.29
CA LEU A 96 -27.34 -4.26 -13.48
C LEU A 96 -27.44 -3.43 -12.18
N GLN A 97 -27.42 -4.09 -11.02
CA GLN A 97 -27.55 -3.45 -9.70
C GLN A 97 -26.29 -3.62 -8.85
N LYS A 98 -25.23 -4.19 -9.43
CA LYS A 98 -23.99 -4.44 -8.71
C LYS A 98 -23.26 -3.13 -8.48
N THR A 99 -22.71 -3.00 -7.27
CA THR A 99 -21.87 -1.88 -6.87
C THR A 99 -20.53 -1.97 -7.57
N THR A 100 -20.08 -0.86 -8.14
CA THR A 100 -18.81 -0.76 -8.87
C THR A 100 -17.75 -0.06 -8.02
N LEU A 101 -16.53 0.07 -8.56
CA LEU A 101 -15.49 0.87 -7.90
C LEU A 101 -15.90 2.34 -7.82
N ALA A 102 -16.56 2.87 -8.86
CA ALA A 102 -17.02 4.27 -8.86
C ALA A 102 -18.02 4.55 -7.73
N ASP A 103 -18.92 3.61 -7.43
CA ASP A 103 -19.87 3.75 -6.32
C ASP A 103 -19.21 3.72 -4.93
N VAL A 104 -18.02 3.12 -4.80
CA VAL A 104 -17.32 2.97 -3.51
C VAL A 104 -16.50 4.21 -3.18
N VAL A 105 -15.98 4.91 -4.18
CA VAL A 105 -15.12 6.09 -4.01
C VAL A 105 -15.88 7.42 -4.22
N SER A 106 -17.18 7.36 -4.51
CA SER A 106 -18.06 8.52 -4.73
C SER A 106 -18.59 9.17 -3.46
#